data_AF-A0A517S7Q8-F1
#
_entry.id   AF-A0A517S7Q8-F1
#
_cell.length_a   1.000
_cell.length_b   1.000
_cell.length_c   1.000
_cell.angle_alpha   90.00
_cell.angle_beta   90.00
_cell.angle_gamma   90.00
#
_symmetry.space_group_name_H-M   'P 1'
#
loop_
_entity.id
_entity.type
_entity.pdbx_description
1 polymer ?
#
loop_
_entity_poly.entity_id
_entity_poly.type
_entity_poly.pdbx_seq_one_letter_code
_entity_poly.pdbx_strand_id
1 'polypeptide(L)' 'MTTSTPRTLEYFLMRACERFGMRPDEFERMSYDEQVRLLAYDQVRREESEFTL' A
#
# COMPACT_ATOMS: atom_id res chain seq x y z
N MET A 1 2.43 25.11 -7.91
CA MET A 1 2.37 24.57 -6.54
C MET A 1 1.76 23.19 -6.62
N THR A 2 2.57 22.13 -6.61
CA THR A 2 2.07 20.76 -6.57
C THR A 2 1.47 20.51 -5.20
N THR A 3 0.14 20.52 -5.12
CA THR A 3 -0.60 20.10 -3.93
C THR A 3 -0.42 18.59 -3.76
N SER A 4 0.72 18.15 -3.24
CA SER A 4 0.86 16.80 -2.71
C SER A 4 0.01 16.75 -1.44
N THR A 5 -1.29 16.52 -1.59
CA THR A 5 -2.11 16.08 -0.46
C THR A 5 -1.39 14.92 0.21
N PRO A 6 -1.13 14.96 1.53
CA PRO A 6 -0.53 13.82 2.21
C PRO A 6 -1.38 12.60 1.86
N ARG A 7 -0.74 11.61 1.22
CA ARG A 7 -1.40 10.37 0.83
C ARG A 7 -2.02 9.81 2.10
N THR A 8 -3.35 9.73 2.15
CA THR A 8 -4.06 9.20 3.31
C THR A 8 -3.74 7.71 3.44
N LEU A 9 -3.90 7.16 4.64
CA LEU A 9 -3.76 5.71 4.88
C LEU A 9 -4.61 4.90 3.88
N GLU A 10 -5.81 5.39 3.57
CA GLU A 10 -6.71 4.84 2.56
C GLU A 10 -6.09 4.76 1.17
N TYR A 11 -5.35 5.80 0.73
CA TYR A 11 -4.63 5.75 -0.54
C TYR A 11 -3.58 4.64 -0.56
N PHE A 12 -2.79 4.50 0.52
CA PHE A 12 -1.78 3.45 0.62
C PHE A 12 -2.40 2.07 0.59
N LEU A 13 -3.49 1.87 1.33
CA LEU A 13 -4.24 0.62 1.37
C LEU A 13 -4.79 0.26 -0.01
N MET A 14 -5.47 1.19 -0.69
CA MET A 14 -6.04 0.94 -2.02
C MET A 14 -4.97 0.56 -3.04
N ARG A 15 -3.82 1.22 -3.02
CA ARG A 15 -2.70 0.93 -3.93
C ARG A 15 -2.02 -0.40 -3.61
N ALA A 16 -1.89 -0.76 -2.33
CA ALA A 16 -1.40 -2.06 -1.93
C ALA A 16 -2.39 -3.15 -2.41
N CYS A 17 -3.69 -2.95 -2.20
CA CYS A 17 -4.72 -3.88 -2.64
C CYS A 17 -4.67 -4.14 -4.16
N GLU A 18 -4.60 -3.06 -4.95
CA GLU A 18 -4.45 -3.12 -6.40
C GLU A 18 -3.19 -3.90 -6.81
N ARG A 19 -2.05 -3.62 -6.18
CA ARG A 19 -0.77 -4.27 -6.49
C ARG A 19 -0.79 -5.77 -6.20
N PHE A 20 -1.42 -6.18 -5.12
CA PHE A 20 -1.52 -7.59 -4.73
C PHE A 20 -2.74 -8.30 -5.34
N GLY A 21 -3.52 -7.63 -6.19
CA GLY A 21 -4.70 -8.22 -6.83
C GLY A 21 -5.80 -8.61 -5.86
N MET A 22 -5.91 -7.89 -4.74
CA MET A 22 -6.89 -8.15 -3.68
C MET A 22 -7.93 -7.02 -3.61
N ARG A 23 -9.12 -7.32 -3.11
CA ARG A 23 -10.14 -6.31 -2.82
C ARG A 23 -9.92 -5.71 -1.42
N PRO A 24 -10.32 -4.45 -1.19
CA PRO A 24 -10.18 -3.81 0.12
C PRO A 24 -10.91 -4.57 1.25
N ASP A 25 -12.06 -5.18 0.96
CA ASP A 25 -12.80 -5.98 1.95
C ASP A 25 -12.10 -7.30 2.29
N GLU A 26 -11.18 -7.78 1.45
CA GLU A 26 -10.31 -8.90 1.78
C GLU A 26 -9.19 -8.47 2.72
N PHE A 27 -8.67 -7.25 2.56
CA PHE A 27 -7.68 -6.65 3.47
C PHE A 27 -8.25 -6.45 4.88
N GLU A 28 -9.46 -5.91 4.97
CA GLU A 28 -10.13 -5.69 6.26
C GLU A 28 -10.39 -6.98 7.06
N ARG A 29 -10.49 -8.13 6.37
CA ARG A 29 -10.68 -9.45 6.98
C ARG A 29 -9.37 -10.12 7.40
N MET A 30 -8.22 -9.60 6.98
CA MET A 30 -6.92 -10.12 7.39
C MET A 30 -6.64 -9.80 8.86
N SER A 31 -5.81 -10.61 9.51
CA SER A 31 -5.30 -10.27 10.84
C SER A 31 -4.43 -9.00 10.78
N TYR A 32 -4.34 -8.29 11.90
CA TYR A 32 -3.53 -7.07 11.97
C TYR A 32 -2.06 -7.30 11.56
N ASP A 33 -1.46 -8.42 11.95
CA ASP A 33 -0.08 -8.77 11.56
C ASP A 33 0.06 -8.97 10.05
N GLU A 34 -0.92 -9.63 9.41
CA GLU A 34 -0.92 -9.79 7.95
C GLU A 34 -1.12 -8.46 7.23
N GLN A 35 -2.00 -7.60 7.72
CA GLN A 35 -2.21 -6.25 7.18
C GLN A 35 -0.93 -5.42 7.22
N VAL A 36 -0.24 -5.42 8.37
CA VAL A 36 1.03 -4.70 8.56
C VAL A 36 2.11 -5.24 7.61
N ARG A 37 2.25 -6.56 7.49
CA ARG A 37 3.21 -7.17 6.57
C ARG A 37 2.94 -6.78 5.14
N LEU A 38 1.68 -6.84 4.69
CA LEU A 38 1.31 -6.51 3.33
C LEU A 38 1.61 -5.04 2.99
N LEU A 39 1.28 -4.11 3.88
CA LEU A 39 1.61 -2.69 3.70
C LEU A 39 3.13 -2.44 3.72
N ALA A 40 3.87 -3.14 4.59
CA ALA A 40 5.33 -3.05 4.62
C ALA A 40 5.96 -3.58 3.32
N TYR A 41 5.46 -4.69 2.78
CA TYR A 41 5.91 -5.21 1.48
C TYR A 41 5.61 -4.24 0.34
N ASP A 42 4.43 -3.62 0.31
CA ASP A 42 4.12 -2.59 -0.70
C ASP A 42 5.09 -1.42 -0.61
N GLN A 43 5.41 -0.95 0.60
CA GLN A 43 6.36 0.14 0.82
C GLN A 43 7.76 -0.21 0.32
N VAL A 44 8.30 -1.38 0.67
CA VAL A 44 9.61 -1.84 0.18
C VAL A 44 9.65 -1.88 -1.34
N ARG A 45 8.60 -2.42 -1.98
CA ARG A 45 8.55 -2.52 -3.44
C ARG A 45 8.44 -1.14 -4.12
N ARG A 46 7.85 -0.13 -3.47
CA ARG A 46 7.83 1.24 -3.99
C ARG A 46 9.23 1.85 -3.95
N GLU A 47 9.93 1.69 -2.84
CA GLU A 47 11.32 2.16 -2.69
C GLU A 47 12.25 1.49 -3.71
N GLU A 48 12.12 0.18 -3.93
CA GLU A 48 12.87 -0.53 -4.98
C GLU A 48 12.57 0.03 -6.39
N SER A 49 11.31 0.34 -6.68
CA SER A 49 10.91 0.89 -7.98
C SER A 49 11.44 2.32 -8.20
N GLU A 50 11.48 3.13 -7.14
CA GLU A 50 12.01 4.49 -7.16
C GLU A 50 13.55 4.51 -7.29
N PHE A 51 14.25 3.50 -6.76
CA PHE A 51 15.70 3.36 -6.86
C PHE A 51 16.20 2.84 -8.22
N THR A 52 15.30 2.29 -9.05
CA THR A 52 15.65 1.74 -10.37
C THR A 52 15.49 2.76 -11.51
N LEU A 53 15.30 4.05 -11.18
CA LEU A 53 15.29 5.21 -12.10
C LEU A 53 16.54 6.06 -11.93
#